data_AF-A0A0M3JC51-F1
#
_entry.id   AF-A0A0M3JC51-F1
#
_cell.length_a   1.000
_cell.length_b   1.000
_cell.length_c   1.000
_cell.angle_alpha   90.00
_cell.angle_beta   90.00
_cell.angle_gamma   90.00
#
_symmetry.space_group_name_H-M   'P 1'
#
loop_
_entity.id
_entity.type
_entity.pdbx_description
1 polymer ?
#
loop_
_entity_poly.entity_id
_entity_poly.type
_entity_poly.pdbx_seq_one_letter_code
_entity_poly.pdbx_strand_id
1 'polypeptide(L)'
;LILKEIYRVLKPGGTFSMIEVDGTGNIRTDKAKGIAAFIYGISLFHCLPVGSDSEDALGLGAAWGRDKAKKLLSEAGFSNIDIVDTPFFESNILYNCHKAPTSSSNDNQTHSSQT
;
A
#
# COMPACT_ATOMS: atom_id res chain seq x y z
N LEU A 1 -12.40 -3.57 -3.00
CA LEU A 1 -10.94 -3.72 -3.17
C LEU A 1 -10.28 -3.73 -1.79
N ILE A 2 -9.51 -4.77 -1.48
CA ILE A 2 -9.11 -5.17 -0.12
C ILE A 2 -8.43 -4.07 0.71
N LEU A 3 -7.70 -3.14 0.09
CA LEU A 3 -7.06 -2.01 0.78
C LEU A 3 -8.06 -1.08 1.48
N LYS A 4 -9.25 -0.86 0.88
CA LYS A 4 -10.33 -0.09 1.52
C LYS A 4 -10.87 -0.79 2.77
N GLU A 5 -10.95 -2.11 2.73
CA GLU A 5 -11.38 -2.91 3.88
C GLU A 5 -10.33 -2.92 4.98
N ILE A 6 -9.05 -3.03 4.64
CA ILE A 6 -7.93 -2.86 5.58
C ILE A 6 -8.02 -1.50 6.26
N TYR A 7 -8.18 -0.41 5.49
CA TYR A 7 -8.36 0.93 6.06
C TYR A 7 -9.59 1.01 6.96
N ARG A 8 -10.72 0.40 6.57
CA ARG A 8 -11.97 0.41 7.34
C ARG A 8 -11.80 -0.25 8.71
N VAL A 9 -11.13 -1.40 8.78
CA VAL A 9 -10.97 -2.17 10.03
C VAL A 9 -9.83 -1.67 10.92
N LEU A 10 -8.86 -0.96 10.35
CA LEU A 10 -7.74 -0.40 11.11
C LEU A 10 -8.26 0.66 12.11
N LYS A 11 -7.80 0.58 13.37
CA LYS A 11 -8.16 1.57 14.40
C LYS A 11 -7.62 2.96 14.00
N PRO A 12 -8.28 4.06 14.40
CA PRO A 12 -7.69 5.39 14.27
C PRO A 12 -6.31 5.46 14.92
N GLY A 13 -5.34 6.06 14.25
CA GLY A 13 -3.94 6.08 14.69
C GLY A 13 -3.17 4.77 14.44
N GLY A 14 -3.78 3.75 13.83
CA GLY A 14 -3.12 2.50 13.50
C GLY A 14 -2.23 2.58 12.25
N THR A 15 -1.30 1.64 12.14
CA THR A 15 -0.40 1.48 10.99
C THR A 15 -0.68 0.16 10.27
N PHE A 16 -0.70 0.21 8.94
CA PHE A 16 -0.71 -0.94 8.06
C PHE A 16 0.64 -1.03 7.33
N SER A 17 1.33 -2.14 7.50
CA SER A 17 2.61 -2.44 6.83
C SER A 17 2.38 -3.39 5.67
N MET A 18 2.77 -2.98 4.46
CA MET A 18 2.66 -3.76 3.23
C MET A 18 4.05 -3.95 2.63
N ILE A 19 4.51 -5.19 2.52
CA ILE A 19 5.75 -5.53 1.81
C ILE A 19 5.39 -5.92 0.39
N GLU A 20 6.10 -5.38 -0.58
CA GLU A 20 5.84 -5.63 -1.99
C GLU A 20 7.12 -5.55 -2.82
N VAL A 21 7.12 -6.22 -3.97
CA VAL A 21 8.20 -6.17 -4.96
C VAL A 21 8.52 -4.72 -5.32
N ASP A 22 9.81 -4.40 -5.28
CA ASP A 22 10.33 -3.15 -5.78
C ASP A 22 10.33 -3.15 -7.32
N GLY A 23 9.18 -2.93 -7.92
CA GLY A 23 9.00 -2.78 -9.37
C GLY A 23 8.60 -1.36 -9.76
N THR A 24 8.78 -1.02 -11.03
CA THR A 24 8.28 0.23 -11.60
C THR A 24 6.93 0.07 -12.28
N GLY A 25 6.48 -1.17 -12.55
CA GLY A 25 5.30 -1.40 -13.39
C GLY A 25 5.64 -1.39 -14.88
N ASN A 26 6.91 -1.20 -15.23
CA ASN A 26 7.37 -1.07 -16.60
C ASN A 26 8.54 -2.03 -16.87
N ILE A 27 8.27 -3.09 -17.62
CA ILE A 27 9.26 -4.11 -17.96
C ILE A 27 10.53 -3.54 -18.63
N ARG A 28 10.43 -2.43 -19.39
CA ARG A 28 11.58 -1.80 -20.03
C ARG A 28 12.51 -1.12 -19.03
N THR A 29 11.95 -0.57 -17.97
CA THR A 29 12.71 0.02 -16.87
C THR A 29 13.22 -1.07 -15.93
N ASP A 30 12.34 -2.00 -15.57
CA ASP A 30 12.64 -3.07 -14.62
C ASP A 30 13.71 -4.05 -15.13
N LYS A 31 13.87 -4.22 -16.45
CA LYS A 31 14.93 -5.08 -17.03
C LYS A 31 16.35 -4.73 -16.58
N ALA A 32 16.58 -3.50 -16.09
CA ALA A 32 17.86 -3.09 -15.53
C ALA A 32 18.18 -3.81 -14.21
N LYS A 33 17.17 -4.34 -13.51
CA LYS A 33 17.31 -5.16 -12.31
C LYS A 33 17.57 -6.61 -12.73
N GLY A 34 18.65 -7.22 -12.21
CA GLY A 34 19.04 -8.59 -12.58
C GLY A 34 17.96 -9.65 -12.31
N ILE A 35 17.08 -9.41 -11.33
CA ILE A 35 15.99 -10.34 -10.96
C ILE A 35 14.70 -10.16 -11.76
N ALA A 36 14.62 -9.17 -12.65
CA ALA A 36 13.36 -8.80 -13.31
C ALA A 36 12.72 -9.95 -14.10
N ALA A 37 13.52 -10.70 -14.87
CA ALA A 37 13.02 -11.85 -15.62
C ALA A 37 12.35 -12.90 -14.72
N PHE A 38 12.92 -13.14 -13.54
CA PHE A 38 12.35 -14.06 -12.55
C PHE A 38 11.04 -13.53 -11.97
N ILE A 39 10.99 -12.27 -11.58
CA ILE A 39 9.78 -11.62 -11.03
C ILE A 39 8.63 -11.64 -12.04
N TYR A 40 8.88 -11.24 -13.29
CA TYR A 40 7.85 -11.26 -14.33
C TYR A 40 7.46 -12.69 -14.71
N GLY A 41 8.39 -13.65 -14.68
CA GLY A 41 8.12 -15.07 -14.84
C GLY A 41 7.16 -15.61 -13.77
N ILE A 42 7.46 -15.38 -12.49
CA ILE A 42 6.55 -15.75 -11.39
C ILE A 42 5.19 -15.07 -11.55
N SER A 43 5.17 -13.79 -11.92
CA SER A 43 3.93 -13.06 -12.13
C SER A 43 3.04 -13.75 -13.17
N LEU A 44 3.62 -14.16 -14.30
CA LEU A 44 2.90 -14.79 -15.41
C LEU A 44 2.43 -16.21 -15.07
N PHE A 45 3.27 -17.01 -14.40
CA PHE A 45 2.99 -18.42 -14.15
C PHE A 45 2.33 -18.71 -12.81
N HIS A 46 2.17 -17.72 -11.94
CA HIS A 46 1.56 -17.90 -10.61
C HIS A 46 0.62 -16.76 -10.23
N CYS A 47 1.13 -15.54 -10.01
CA CYS A 47 0.34 -14.48 -9.37
C CYS A 47 -0.86 -14.04 -10.22
N LEU A 48 -0.68 -13.89 -11.53
CA LEU A 48 -1.76 -13.51 -12.44
C LEU A 48 -2.80 -14.63 -12.59
N PRO A 49 -2.43 -15.91 -12.86
CA PRO A 49 -3.39 -16.99 -12.90
C PRO A 49 -4.20 -17.16 -11.62
N VAL A 50 -3.55 -17.07 -10.44
CA VAL A 50 -4.21 -17.26 -9.14
C VAL A 50 -5.05 -16.05 -8.75
N GLY A 51 -4.58 -14.83 -9.04
CA GLY A 51 -5.23 -13.58 -8.65
C GLY A 51 -6.27 -13.05 -9.62
N SER A 52 -6.51 -13.73 -10.75
CA SER A 52 -7.53 -13.38 -11.74
C SER A 52 -8.71 -14.35 -11.64
N ASP A 53 -9.31 -14.43 -10.46
CA ASP A 53 -10.39 -15.35 -10.12
C ASP A 53 -11.80 -14.81 -10.43
N SER A 54 -11.91 -13.53 -10.78
CA SER A 54 -13.15 -12.84 -11.14
C SER A 54 -12.95 -11.87 -12.31
N GLU A 55 -14.05 -11.47 -12.96
CA GLU A 55 -14.02 -10.49 -14.06
C GLU A 55 -13.56 -9.10 -13.61
N ASP A 56 -13.76 -8.75 -12.34
CA ASP A 56 -13.36 -7.47 -11.75
C ASP A 56 -11.96 -7.50 -11.10
N ALA A 57 -11.25 -8.63 -11.19
CA ALA A 57 -9.89 -8.74 -10.69
C ALA A 57 -8.95 -7.76 -11.40
N LEU A 58 -8.15 -7.03 -10.62
CA LEU A 58 -7.27 -5.99 -11.17
C LEU A 58 -6.08 -6.54 -11.97
N GLY A 59 -5.76 -7.84 -11.85
CA GLY A 59 -4.72 -8.49 -12.66
C GLY A 59 -3.36 -7.79 -12.60
N LEU A 60 -2.95 -7.32 -11.42
CA LEU A 60 -1.80 -6.42 -11.26
C LEU A 60 -0.45 -7.12 -11.46
N GLY A 61 -0.37 -8.39 -11.08
CA GLY A 61 0.87 -9.17 -11.10
C GLY A 61 1.86 -8.75 -10.02
N ALA A 62 3.03 -9.38 -10.00
CA ALA A 62 4.04 -9.16 -8.95
C ALA A 62 4.72 -7.78 -9.05
N ALA A 63 5.02 -7.31 -10.26
CA ALA A 63 5.75 -6.07 -10.49
C ALA A 63 4.84 -4.87 -10.83
N TRP A 64 3.63 -4.80 -10.25
CA TRP A 64 2.63 -3.75 -10.53
C TRP A 64 3.08 -2.31 -10.24
N GLY A 65 4.07 -2.14 -9.36
CA GLY A 65 4.91 -0.96 -9.29
C GLY A 65 4.54 0.10 -8.26
N ARG A 66 5.54 0.88 -7.84
CA ARG A 66 5.43 1.84 -6.72
C ARG A 66 4.33 2.88 -6.89
N ASP A 67 4.20 3.47 -8.06
CA ASP A 67 3.22 4.54 -8.30
C ASP A 67 1.79 4.03 -8.22
N LYS A 68 1.55 2.81 -8.75
CA LYS A 68 0.25 2.15 -8.66
C LYS A 68 -0.08 1.79 -7.21
N ALA A 69 0.89 1.24 -6.47
CA ALA A 69 0.73 0.92 -5.05
C ALA A 69 0.36 2.17 -4.23
N LYS A 70 1.12 3.27 -4.37
CA LYS A 70 0.82 4.55 -3.72
C LYS A 70 -0.57 5.08 -4.06
N LYS A 71 -0.95 5.04 -5.35
CA LYS A 71 -2.28 5.48 -5.80
C LYS A 71 -3.39 4.67 -5.12
N LEU A 72 -3.29 3.35 -5.10
CA LEU A 72 -4.33 2.49 -4.53
C LEU A 72 -4.41 2.56 -3.01
N LEU A 73 -3.28 2.75 -2.33
CA LEU A 73 -3.24 3.05 -0.89
C LEU A 73 -3.89 4.40 -0.57
N SER A 74 -3.62 5.42 -1.40
CA SER A 74 -4.23 6.75 -1.25
C SER A 74 -5.74 6.69 -1.49
N GLU A 75 -6.19 6.00 -2.54
CA GLU A 75 -7.60 5.75 -2.84
C GLU A 75 -8.32 4.92 -1.76
N ALA A 76 -7.56 4.16 -0.96
CA ALA A 76 -8.08 3.44 0.20
C ALA A 76 -8.31 4.34 1.43
N GLY A 77 -7.70 5.53 1.48
CA GLY A 77 -7.84 6.49 2.56
C GLY A 77 -6.54 6.77 3.34
N PHE A 78 -5.43 6.11 3.01
CA PHE A 78 -4.14 6.40 3.65
C PHE A 78 -3.55 7.69 3.08
N SER A 79 -3.50 8.74 3.90
CA SER A 79 -2.91 10.03 3.52
C SER A 79 -1.43 10.15 3.89
N ASN A 80 -0.92 9.28 4.77
CA ASN A 80 0.47 9.23 5.18
C ASN A 80 1.04 7.84 4.87
N ILE A 81 1.95 7.76 3.90
CA ILE A 81 2.54 6.52 3.38
C ILE A 81 4.05 6.71 3.30
N ASP A 82 4.78 6.07 4.21
CA ASP A 82 6.24 6.02 4.20
C ASP A 82 6.71 4.81 3.38
N ILE A 83 7.69 4.99 2.50
CA ILE A 83 8.37 3.88 1.83
C ILE A 83 9.74 3.71 2.47
N VAL A 84 9.98 2.51 2.96
CA VAL A 84 11.20 2.13 3.67
C VAL A 84 11.91 1.05 2.85
N ASP A 85 13.20 1.28 2.57
CA ASP A 85 14.04 0.30 1.90
C ASP A 85 14.30 -0.91 2.82
N THR A 86 14.34 -2.12 2.24
CA THR A 86 14.60 -3.37 2.97
C THR A 86 15.96 -3.94 2.58
N PRO A 87 17.06 -3.55 3.27
CA PRO A 87 18.43 -3.86 2.83
C PRO A 87 18.75 -5.37 2.82
N PHE A 88 18.03 -6.18 3.60
CA PHE A 88 18.19 -7.63 3.64
C PHE A 88 17.17 -8.37 2.77
N PHE A 89 16.29 -7.64 2.06
CA PHE A 89 15.31 -8.17 1.13
C PHE A 89 15.21 -7.27 -0.10
N GLU A 90 16.30 -7.18 -0.85
CA GLU A 90 16.55 -6.18 -1.90
C GLU A 90 15.52 -6.16 -3.05
N SER A 91 14.78 -7.25 -3.27
CA SER A 91 13.74 -7.31 -4.28
C SER A 91 12.43 -6.65 -3.85
N ASN A 92 12.32 -6.22 -2.59
CA ASN A 92 11.10 -5.68 -2.00
C ASN A 92 11.34 -4.32 -1.37
N ILE A 93 10.23 -3.67 -1.01
CA ILE A 93 10.16 -2.44 -0.23
C ILE A 93 8.98 -2.54 0.73
N LEU A 94 9.06 -1.78 1.82
CA LEU A 94 8.02 -1.72 2.84
C LEU A 94 7.26 -0.40 2.72
N TYR A 95 5.94 -0.47 2.62
CA TYR A 95 5.03 0.66 2.74
C TYR A 95 4.44 0.68 4.14
N ASN A 96 4.71 1.73 4.91
CA ASN A 96 4.07 1.98 6.20
C ASN A 96 2.98 3.03 6.02
N CYS A 97 1.74 2.58 6.08
CA CYS A 97 0.56 3.41 5.82
C CYS A 97 -0.14 3.73 7.15
N HIS A 98 -0.26 5.00 7.48
CA HIS A 98 -0.82 5.44 8.77
C HIS A 98 -2.25 5.95 8.58
N LYS A 99 -3.16 5.48 9.44
CA LYS A 99 -4.51 6.00 9.53
C LYS A 99 -4.55 7.15 10.53
N ALA A 100 -5.14 8.26 10.14
CA ALA A 100 -5.28 9.43 11.00
C ALA A 100 -5.97 9.04 12.34
N PRO A 101 -5.54 9.62 13.47
CA PRO A 101 -6.31 9.56 14.71
C PRO A 101 -7.69 10.18 14.51
N THR A 102 -8.69 9.70 15.24
CA THR A 102 -9.96 10.43 15.35
C THR A 102 -9.64 11.75 16.03
N SER A 103 -10.00 12.88 15.40
CA SER A 103 -9.94 14.18 16.06
C SER A 103 -10.78 14.11 17.34
N SER A 104 -10.13 14.19 18.50
CA SER A 104 -10.81 14.42 19.76
C SER A 104 -11.50 15.78 19.66
N SER A 105 -12.83 15.77 19.64
CA SER A 105 -13.63 16.99 19.84
C SER A 105 -13.14 17.67 21.11
N ASN A 106 -12.71 18.92 20.99
CA ASN A 106 -12.40 19.80 22.12
C ASN A 106 -13.70 20.10 22.89
N ASP A 107 -14.11 19.18 23.76
CA ASP A 107 -15.05 19.48 24.84
C ASP A 107 -14.24 19.82 26.10
N ASN A 108 -13.86 21.10 26.23
CA ASN A 108 -13.72 21.71 27.55
C ASN A 108 -13.82 23.24 27.49
N GLN A 109 -15.03 23.70 27.84
CA GLN A 109 -15.32 24.80 28.76
C GLN A 109 -14.68 26.18 28.54
N THR A 110 -15.49 27.09 27.97
CA THR A 110 -15.62 28.45 28.50
C THR A 110 -17.07 28.69 28.94
N HIS A 111 -17.39 28.25 30.14
CA HIS A 111 -18.52 28.72 30.93
C HIS A 111 -18.04 28.92 32.37
N SER A 112 -18.53 29.99 33.02
CA SER A 112 -18.16 30.58 34.32
C SER A 112 -16.99 31.59 34.25
N SER A 113 -17.08 32.85 34.69
CA SER A 113 -18.19 33.58 35.35
C SER A 113 -17.97 35.09 35.21
N GLN A 114 -19.10 35.80 35.11
CA GLN A 114 -19.26 37.17 35.59
C GLN A 114 -18.80 37.28 37.05
N THR A 115 -17.97 38.28 37.36
CA THR A 115 -18.02 39.14 38.55
C THR A 115 -17.26 40.42 38.25
#